data_AF-A0A950GM31-F1
#
_entry.id   AF-A0A950GM31-F1
#
_cell.length_a   1.000
_cell.length_b   1.000
_cell.length_c   1.000
_cell.angle_alpha   90.00
_cell.angle_beta   90.00
_cell.angle_gamma   90.00
#
_symmetry.space_group_name_H-M   'P 1'
#
loop_
_entity.id
_entity.type
_entity.pdbx_description
1 polymer ?
#
loop_
_entity_poly.entity_id
_entity_poly.type
_entity_poly.pdbx_seq_one_letter_code
_entity_poly.pdbx_strand_id
1 'polypeptide(L)'
;MRNLFKLALVACGAAVISASIAEARVTRIEIDKTEWAFGGGSFGNTGPYQLLTGRVTGEIDPADPANAIIQDINLAPRNSRGMVEYTTPIEILKPADTARGNRILFFEVNNRGNKLALGAFDEGVTGGAADRNGLTSPGDGWLLRSGYTMVWFGWEMDVLPGMNRIGMPPVVAHNHDGSAITGVVRSEMITPIEAASVPIGLSQQIQAFPPGSYDSYPTASLDNREAYSDGFRPTLTVRSREQDPRIPIPDSEWSFATCEQGKPP
;
A
#
# COMPACT_ATOMS: atom_id res chain seq x y z
N MET A 1 12.71 -70.56 -31.74
CA MET A 1 13.19 -70.55 -30.34
C MET A 1 12.66 -69.27 -29.70
N ARG A 2 11.47 -69.33 -29.08
CA ARG A 2 11.26 -69.43 -27.62
C ARG A 2 11.78 -68.21 -26.85
N ASN A 3 10.82 -67.35 -26.46
CA ASN A 3 10.56 -66.76 -25.13
C ASN A 3 11.72 -66.35 -24.21
N LEU A 4 11.42 -65.32 -23.40
CA LEU A 4 12.14 -64.76 -22.24
C LEU A 4 12.99 -63.54 -22.66
N PHE A 5 12.69 -62.30 -22.30
CA PHE A 5 12.33 -61.83 -20.97
C PHE A 5 11.28 -60.70 -21.00
N LYS A 6 10.18 -60.93 -20.27
CA LYS A 6 9.33 -59.88 -19.70
C LYS A 6 10.12 -59.24 -18.55
N LEU A 7 10.18 -57.91 -18.49
CA LEU A 7 9.88 -57.07 -17.32
C LEU A 7 10.42 -55.65 -17.57
N ALA A 8 9.53 -54.72 -17.89
CA ALA A 8 9.61 -53.32 -17.45
C ALA A 8 8.25 -52.67 -17.78
N LEU A 9 7.18 -53.23 -17.24
CA LEU A 9 5.99 -52.43 -16.95
C LEU A 9 6.22 -51.80 -15.58
N VAL A 10 5.67 -50.60 -15.39
CA VAL A 10 5.65 -49.79 -14.15
C VAL A 10 6.83 -48.83 -14.00
N ALA A 11 6.70 -47.65 -14.61
CA ALA A 11 6.70 -46.37 -13.88
C ALA A 11 6.35 -45.19 -14.81
N CYS A 12 5.21 -45.23 -15.51
CA CYS A 12 4.49 -43.99 -15.82
C CYS A 12 3.75 -43.56 -14.55
N GLY A 13 4.51 -43.27 -13.48
CA GLY A 13 4.00 -42.58 -12.32
C GLY A 13 3.80 -41.14 -12.74
N ALA A 14 2.54 -40.73 -12.84
CA ALA A 14 2.15 -39.36 -13.07
C ALA A 14 3.01 -38.44 -12.19
N ALA A 15 3.86 -37.62 -12.82
CA ALA A 15 4.30 -36.38 -12.22
C ALA A 15 3.06 -35.50 -12.13
N VAL A 16 2.21 -35.78 -11.14
CA VAL A 16 1.29 -34.80 -10.60
C VAL A 16 2.24 -33.74 -10.08
N ILE A 17 2.42 -32.70 -10.89
CA ILE A 17 2.92 -31.42 -10.41
C ILE A 17 1.88 -31.03 -9.37
N SER A 18 2.16 -31.40 -8.12
CA SER A 18 1.52 -30.81 -6.96
C SER A 18 1.93 -29.35 -7.03
N ALA A 19 1.20 -28.56 -7.81
CA ALA A 19 1.13 -27.15 -7.60
C ALA A 19 0.70 -27.04 -6.14
N SER A 20 1.64 -26.74 -5.25
CA SER A 20 1.32 -26.28 -3.91
C SER A 20 0.24 -25.25 -4.11
N ILE A 21 -0.94 -25.51 -3.56
CA ILE A 21 -2.02 -24.53 -3.58
C ILE A 21 -1.37 -23.30 -2.96
N ALA A 22 -1.13 -22.27 -3.78
CA ALA A 22 -0.71 -21.00 -3.27
C ALA A 22 -1.93 -20.51 -2.50
N GLU A 23 -1.99 -20.84 -1.22
CA GLU A 23 -2.98 -20.26 -0.35
C GLU A 23 -2.65 -18.78 -0.35
N ALA A 24 -3.47 -17.98 -1.03
CA ALA A 24 -3.37 -16.53 -1.00
C ALA A 24 -3.52 -15.96 0.44
N ARG A 25 -3.80 -16.85 1.41
CA ARG A 25 -4.07 -16.63 2.83
C ARG A 25 -5.06 -15.51 3.13
N VAL A 26 -5.81 -15.06 2.12
CA VAL A 26 -7.05 -14.32 2.27
C VAL A 26 -8.06 -15.27 2.90
N THR A 27 -8.44 -14.97 4.13
CA THR A 27 -9.37 -15.78 4.91
C THR A 27 -10.80 -15.27 4.82
N ARG A 28 -10.99 -13.99 4.47
CA ARG A 28 -12.31 -13.39 4.31
C ARG A 28 -12.32 -12.23 3.31
N ILE A 29 -13.39 -12.14 2.53
CA ILE A 29 -13.74 -10.95 1.75
C ILE A 29 -15.15 -10.54 2.14
N GLU A 30 -15.33 -9.30 2.55
CA GLU A 30 -16.62 -8.71 2.89
C GLU A 30 -16.89 -7.51 1.99
N ILE A 31 -18.09 -7.46 1.41
CA ILE A 31 -18.56 -6.30 0.65
C ILE A 31 -19.54 -5.54 1.55
N ASP A 32 -19.16 -4.35 1.96
CA ASP A 32 -19.94 -3.51 2.85
C ASP A 32 -21.00 -2.70 2.09
N LYS A 33 -20.64 -2.25 0.89
CA LYS A 33 -21.46 -1.36 0.08
C LYS A 33 -21.39 -1.73 -1.39
N THR A 34 -22.52 -1.63 -2.08
CA THR A 34 -22.61 -1.68 -3.54
C THR A 34 -23.38 -0.45 -4.01
N GLU A 35 -22.80 0.31 -4.92
CA GLU A 35 -23.39 1.54 -5.45
C GLU A 35 -23.22 1.66 -6.96
N TRP A 36 -24.07 2.46 -7.59
CA TRP A 36 -23.90 2.78 -9.00
C TRP A 36 -22.72 3.74 -9.18
N ALA A 37 -21.77 3.36 -10.03
CA ALA A 37 -20.69 4.26 -10.43
C ALA A 37 -21.21 5.31 -11.43
N PHE A 38 -20.64 6.52 -11.40
CA PHE A 38 -20.94 7.58 -12.36
C PHE A 38 -22.44 7.88 -12.53
N GLY A 39 -23.20 7.83 -11.43
CA GLY A 39 -24.65 8.06 -11.44
C GLY A 39 -25.48 7.02 -12.20
N GLY A 40 -24.91 5.85 -12.49
CA GLY A 40 -25.57 4.79 -13.28
C GLY A 40 -25.48 4.99 -14.79
N GLY A 41 -24.60 5.87 -15.27
CA GLY A 41 -24.29 6.04 -16.68
C GLY A 41 -23.88 4.72 -17.35
N SER A 42 -24.23 4.55 -18.62
CA SER A 42 -23.92 3.35 -19.40
C SER A 42 -22.70 3.54 -20.30
N PHE A 43 -21.87 2.51 -20.42
CA PHE A 43 -20.62 2.54 -21.17
C PHE A 43 -20.69 1.59 -22.37
N GLY A 44 -21.16 2.12 -23.50
CA GLY A 44 -21.33 1.34 -24.74
C GLY A 44 -22.17 0.09 -24.53
N ASN A 45 -21.72 -1.03 -25.09
CA ASN A 45 -22.43 -2.32 -24.98
C ASN A 45 -22.26 -2.99 -23.61
N THR A 46 -21.28 -2.57 -22.82
CA THR A 46 -21.03 -3.10 -21.47
C THR A 46 -22.15 -2.72 -20.50
N GLY A 47 -22.76 -1.54 -20.70
CA GLY A 47 -23.83 -1.02 -19.84
C GLY A 47 -23.30 -0.30 -18.59
N PRO A 48 -24.14 -0.16 -17.55
CA PRO A 48 -23.76 0.55 -16.33
C PRO A 48 -22.82 -0.26 -15.44
N TYR A 49 -22.11 0.43 -14.56
CA TYR A 49 -21.15 -0.14 -13.64
C TYR A 49 -21.57 0.04 -12.19
N GLN A 50 -21.13 -0.91 -11.35
CA GLN A 50 -21.27 -0.85 -9.90
C GLN A 50 -19.89 -0.77 -9.24
N LEU A 51 -19.77 0.08 -8.23
CA LEU A 51 -18.65 0.09 -7.30
C LEU A 51 -19.05 -0.74 -6.07
N LEU A 52 -18.23 -1.73 -5.75
CA LEU A 52 -18.33 -2.51 -4.52
C LEU A 52 -17.19 -2.06 -3.62
N THR A 53 -17.50 -1.61 -2.41
CA THR A 53 -16.51 -1.23 -1.40
C THR A 53 -16.60 -2.22 -0.24
N GLY A 54 -15.46 -2.67 0.24
CA GLY A 54 -15.39 -3.72 1.24
C GLY A 54 -14.02 -3.87 1.87
N ARG A 55 -13.79 -5.03 2.50
CA ARG A 55 -12.53 -5.38 3.16
C ARG A 55 -12.11 -6.81 2.83
N VAL A 56 -10.80 -7.00 2.77
CA VAL A 56 -10.15 -8.30 2.68
C VAL A 56 -9.38 -8.52 3.97
N THR A 57 -9.61 -9.65 4.64
CA THR A 57 -8.82 -10.12 5.77
C THR A 57 -7.97 -11.29 5.33
N GLY A 58 -6.71 -11.29 5.78
CA GLY A 58 -5.78 -12.38 5.51
C GLY A 58 -4.81 -12.62 6.66
N GLU A 59 -4.02 -13.67 6.49
CA GLU A 59 -3.06 -14.16 7.47
C GLU A 59 -1.70 -14.40 6.83
N ILE A 60 -0.63 -14.06 7.54
CA ILE A 60 0.74 -14.26 7.07
C ILE A 60 1.46 -15.15 8.08
N ASP A 61 2.14 -16.19 7.60
CA ASP A 61 2.96 -17.04 8.45
C ASP A 61 4.32 -16.36 8.68
N PRO A 62 4.64 -15.90 9.90
CA PRO A 62 5.93 -15.29 10.19
C PRO A 62 7.09 -16.29 10.10
N ALA A 63 6.82 -17.60 10.17
CA ALA A 63 7.83 -18.66 10.07
C ALA A 63 8.11 -19.08 8.61
N ASP A 64 7.30 -18.65 7.64
CA ASP A 64 7.55 -18.92 6.23
C ASP A 64 8.79 -18.12 5.77
N PRO A 65 9.84 -18.79 5.25
CA PRO A 65 11.03 -18.10 4.75
C PRO A 65 10.76 -17.04 3.68
N ALA A 66 9.68 -17.15 2.90
CA ALA A 66 9.31 -16.14 1.90
C ALA A 66 8.88 -14.81 2.55
N ASN A 67 8.40 -14.85 3.79
CA ASN A 67 7.95 -13.68 4.54
C ASN A 67 9.06 -13.06 5.40
N ALA A 68 10.26 -13.65 5.46
CA ALA A 68 11.38 -13.15 6.26
C ALA A 68 11.89 -11.76 5.82
N ILE A 69 11.52 -11.31 4.62
CA ILE A 69 11.82 -9.96 4.12
C ILE A 69 10.95 -8.88 4.75
N ILE A 70 9.82 -9.25 5.37
CA ILE A 70 8.92 -8.30 6.02
C ILE A 70 9.55 -7.88 7.34
N GLN A 71 9.86 -6.59 7.45
CA GLN A 71 10.46 -6.01 8.64
C GLN A 71 9.61 -6.28 9.89
N ASP A 72 10.27 -6.68 10.98
CA ASP A 72 9.66 -6.94 12.29
C ASP A 72 8.50 -7.96 12.31
N ILE A 73 8.35 -8.78 11.27
CA ILE A 73 7.26 -9.76 11.19
C ILE A 73 7.23 -10.74 12.38
N ASN A 74 8.39 -11.02 12.97
CA ASN A 74 8.49 -11.88 14.13
C ASN A 74 7.95 -11.24 15.42
N LEU A 75 7.88 -9.91 15.45
CA LEU A 75 7.40 -9.07 16.55
C LEU A 75 5.95 -8.62 16.35
N ALA A 76 5.36 -8.89 15.19
CA ALA A 76 3.96 -8.58 14.91
C ALA A 76 3.00 -9.40 15.78
N PRO A 77 1.81 -8.84 16.14
CA PRO A 77 0.78 -9.58 16.85
C PRO A 77 0.34 -10.82 16.07
N ARG A 78 0.11 -11.93 16.79
CA ARG A 78 -0.28 -13.21 16.21
C ARG A 78 -1.63 -13.67 16.77
N ASN A 79 -2.45 -14.25 15.92
CA ASN A 79 -3.71 -14.88 16.33
C ASN A 79 -3.46 -16.24 17.01
N SER A 80 -4.53 -16.93 17.42
CA SER A 80 -4.45 -18.25 18.09
C SER A 80 -3.86 -19.37 17.21
N ARG A 81 -3.74 -19.17 15.90
CA ARG A 81 -3.06 -20.07 14.97
C ARG A 81 -1.57 -19.75 14.80
N GLY A 82 -1.08 -18.68 15.43
CA GLY A 82 0.29 -18.21 15.29
C GLY A 82 0.55 -17.37 14.04
N MET A 83 -0.51 -16.94 13.34
CA MET A 83 -0.43 -16.16 12.10
C MET A 83 -0.56 -14.67 12.39
N VAL A 84 0.13 -13.84 11.61
CA VAL A 84 -0.04 -12.37 11.63
C VAL A 84 -1.28 -12.02 10.82
N GLU A 85 -2.29 -11.46 11.46
CA GLU A 85 -3.54 -11.06 10.79
C GLU A 85 -3.40 -9.64 10.21
N TYR A 86 -3.92 -9.46 9.00
CA TYR A 86 -4.03 -8.14 8.39
C TYR A 86 -5.42 -7.95 7.77
N THR A 87 -5.85 -6.69 7.67
CA THR A 87 -7.06 -6.32 6.94
C THR A 87 -6.77 -5.12 6.08
N THR A 88 -7.28 -5.13 4.85
CA THR A 88 -7.14 -4.02 3.90
C THR A 88 -8.46 -3.73 3.22
N PRO A 89 -8.81 -2.45 2.99
CA PRO A 89 -9.95 -2.11 2.15
C PRO A 89 -9.73 -2.59 0.71
N ILE A 90 -10.82 -2.99 0.08
CA ILE A 90 -10.88 -3.33 -1.34
C ILE A 90 -12.01 -2.56 -2.00
N GLU A 91 -11.77 -2.12 -3.22
CA GLU A 91 -12.81 -1.58 -4.09
C GLU A 91 -12.80 -2.28 -5.43
N ILE A 92 -13.99 -2.66 -5.92
CA ILE A 92 -14.19 -3.39 -7.17
C ILE A 92 -15.17 -2.61 -8.03
N LEU A 93 -14.71 -2.05 -9.15
CA LEU A 93 -15.55 -1.44 -10.16
C LEU A 93 -15.81 -2.45 -11.27
N LYS A 94 -17.06 -2.89 -11.42
CA LYS A 94 -17.42 -3.95 -12.37
C LYS A 94 -18.67 -3.60 -13.19
N PRO A 95 -18.85 -4.19 -14.38
CA PRO A 95 -20.14 -4.17 -15.07
C PRO A 95 -21.26 -4.67 -14.16
N ALA A 96 -22.42 -4.04 -14.22
CA ALA A 96 -23.60 -4.50 -13.50
C ALA A 96 -24.00 -5.90 -13.97
N ASP A 97 -24.02 -6.11 -15.29
CA ASP A 97 -24.10 -7.42 -15.93
C ASP A 97 -22.69 -7.92 -16.26
N THR A 98 -22.14 -8.81 -15.44
CA THR A 98 -20.78 -9.33 -15.60
C THR A 98 -20.60 -10.16 -16.87
N ALA A 99 -21.69 -10.64 -17.50
CA ALA A 99 -21.61 -11.34 -18.78
C ALA A 99 -21.22 -10.41 -19.94
N ARG A 100 -21.40 -9.09 -19.78
CA ARG A 100 -21.01 -8.06 -20.75
C ARG A 100 -19.60 -7.51 -20.55
N GLY A 101 -18.91 -7.96 -19.50
CA GLY A 101 -17.50 -7.64 -19.29
C GLY A 101 -16.57 -8.42 -20.24
N ASN A 102 -15.34 -7.97 -20.36
CA ASN A 102 -14.31 -8.60 -21.20
C ASN A 102 -13.57 -9.76 -20.52
N ARG A 103 -13.97 -10.11 -19.28
CA ARG A 103 -13.36 -11.16 -18.45
C ARG A 103 -11.89 -10.92 -18.10
N ILE A 104 -11.44 -9.67 -18.17
CA ILE A 104 -10.10 -9.25 -17.73
C ILE A 104 -10.25 -8.44 -16.45
N LEU A 105 -9.48 -8.85 -15.44
CA LEU A 105 -9.29 -8.11 -14.20
C LEU A 105 -8.16 -7.09 -14.41
N PHE A 106 -8.48 -5.80 -14.33
CA PHE A 106 -7.50 -4.74 -14.23
C PHE A 106 -7.20 -4.50 -12.75
N PHE A 107 -6.13 -5.11 -12.26
CA PHE A 107 -5.67 -4.91 -10.89
C PHE A 107 -4.69 -3.73 -10.83
N GLU A 108 -5.05 -2.68 -10.10
CA GLU A 108 -4.18 -1.53 -9.90
C GLU A 108 -3.66 -1.54 -8.46
N VAL A 109 -2.33 -1.68 -8.33
CA VAL A 109 -1.65 -1.29 -7.10
C VAL A 109 -1.72 0.24 -7.03
N ASN A 110 -2.63 0.73 -6.19
CA ASN A 110 -2.84 2.17 -6.07
C ASN A 110 -1.54 2.88 -5.64
N ASN A 111 -1.40 4.16 -5.96
CA ASN A 111 -0.21 4.92 -5.56
C ASN A 111 -0.58 5.83 -4.38
N ARG A 112 -0.06 5.56 -3.19
CA ARG A 112 -0.37 6.35 -1.99
C ARG A 112 -1.86 6.43 -1.68
N GLY A 113 -2.56 5.32 -1.91
CA GLY A 113 -4.01 5.22 -1.79
C GLY A 113 -4.80 5.85 -2.94
N ASN A 114 -4.15 6.36 -4.00
CA ASN A 114 -4.84 7.01 -5.11
C ASN A 114 -5.00 6.09 -6.32
N LYS A 115 -6.19 6.14 -6.93
CA LYS A 115 -6.54 5.47 -8.19
C LYS A 115 -6.03 6.29 -9.36
N LEU A 116 -5.19 5.69 -10.19
CA LEU A 116 -4.53 6.34 -11.31
C LEU A 116 -5.00 5.82 -12.67
N ALA A 117 -5.48 4.57 -12.76
CA ALA A 117 -5.75 3.93 -14.04
C ALA A 117 -6.76 4.69 -14.90
N LEU A 118 -7.88 5.17 -14.34
CA LEU A 118 -8.85 5.95 -15.12
C LEU A 118 -8.20 7.19 -15.73
N GLY A 119 -7.45 7.98 -14.94
CA GLY A 119 -6.77 9.17 -15.46
C GLY A 119 -5.58 8.89 -16.39
N ALA A 120 -5.09 7.65 -16.44
CA ALA A 120 -3.99 7.24 -17.30
C ALA A 120 -4.45 6.65 -18.64
N PHE A 121 -5.64 6.03 -18.68
CA PHE A 121 -6.16 5.31 -19.84
C PHE A 121 -7.41 5.93 -20.47
N ASP A 122 -8.17 6.73 -19.72
CA ASP A 122 -9.38 7.40 -20.21
C ASP A 122 -9.11 8.90 -20.44
N GLU A 123 -9.49 9.38 -21.62
CA GLU A 123 -9.29 10.79 -22.01
C GLU A 123 -10.31 11.68 -21.29
N GLY A 124 -9.89 12.85 -20.81
CA GLY A 124 -10.82 13.82 -20.22
C GLY A 124 -11.33 13.48 -18.82
N VAL A 125 -10.65 12.60 -18.07
CA VAL A 125 -10.89 12.45 -16.62
C VAL A 125 -10.50 13.75 -15.92
N THR A 126 -11.48 14.40 -15.29
CA THR A 126 -11.33 15.70 -14.62
C THR A 126 -11.23 15.57 -13.11
N GLY A 127 -10.84 16.66 -12.45
CA GLY A 127 -10.78 16.74 -10.98
C GLY A 127 -9.43 16.38 -10.36
N GLY A 128 -9.34 16.59 -9.05
CA GLY A 128 -8.16 16.29 -8.25
C GLY A 128 -8.11 14.83 -7.79
N ALA A 129 -7.16 14.51 -6.91
CA ALA A 129 -7.01 13.16 -6.36
C ALA A 129 -8.31 12.65 -5.70
N ALA A 130 -8.98 13.50 -4.91
CA ALA A 130 -10.24 13.15 -4.24
C ALA A 130 -11.36 12.79 -5.22
N ASP A 131 -11.46 13.52 -6.33
CA ASP A 131 -12.45 13.31 -7.40
C ASP A 131 -12.19 12.00 -8.14
N ARG A 132 -10.93 11.75 -8.50
CA ARG A 132 -10.50 10.51 -9.17
C ARG A 132 -10.73 9.29 -8.28
N ASN A 133 -10.35 9.39 -7.01
CA ASN A 133 -10.60 8.34 -6.03
C ASN A 133 -12.10 8.11 -5.79
N GLY A 134 -12.89 9.19 -5.80
CA GLY A 134 -14.36 9.13 -5.69
C GLY A 134 -15.08 8.68 -6.97
N LEU A 135 -14.36 8.42 -8.07
CA LEU A 135 -14.93 8.07 -9.37
C LEU A 135 -15.98 9.09 -9.84
N THR A 136 -15.69 10.39 -9.73
CA THR A 136 -16.67 11.45 -10.05
C THR A 136 -16.80 11.72 -11.56
N SER A 137 -15.76 11.44 -12.34
CA SER A 137 -15.74 11.59 -13.80
C SER A 137 -15.12 10.35 -14.45
N PRO A 138 -15.80 9.71 -15.43
CA PRO A 138 -15.25 8.58 -16.15
C PRO A 138 -14.33 9.02 -17.30
N GLY A 139 -14.21 10.33 -17.56
CA GLY A 139 -13.64 10.83 -18.81
C GLY A 139 -14.43 10.31 -19.99
N ASP A 140 -13.73 9.85 -21.02
CA ASP A 140 -14.34 9.12 -22.11
C ASP A 140 -14.80 7.73 -21.64
N GLY A 141 -14.14 7.09 -20.68
CA GLY A 141 -14.53 5.79 -20.13
C GLY A 141 -14.21 4.63 -21.06
N TRP A 142 -13.11 4.72 -21.81
CA TRP A 142 -12.58 3.65 -22.65
C TRP A 142 -12.42 2.32 -21.89
N LEU A 143 -11.89 2.34 -20.66
CA LEU A 143 -11.76 1.15 -19.82
C LEU A 143 -13.13 0.51 -19.56
N LEU A 144 -14.14 1.31 -19.23
CA LEU A 144 -15.47 0.80 -18.91
C LEU A 144 -16.21 0.30 -20.15
N ARG A 145 -16.09 1.01 -21.28
CA ARG A 145 -16.60 0.57 -22.58
C ARG A 145 -15.92 -0.71 -23.07
N SER A 146 -14.66 -0.92 -22.71
CA SER A 146 -13.90 -2.12 -23.03
C SER A 146 -14.25 -3.31 -22.14
N GLY A 147 -15.06 -3.12 -21.10
CA GLY A 147 -15.62 -4.20 -20.29
C GLY A 147 -14.75 -4.65 -19.12
N TYR A 148 -13.72 -3.88 -18.72
CA TYR A 148 -12.81 -4.28 -17.65
C TYR A 148 -13.52 -4.29 -16.29
N THR A 149 -13.21 -5.29 -15.47
CA THR A 149 -13.44 -5.19 -14.02
C THR A 149 -12.16 -4.65 -13.39
N MET A 150 -12.25 -3.55 -12.63
CA MET A 150 -11.11 -2.94 -11.97
C MET A 150 -11.13 -3.25 -10.47
N VAL A 151 -9.96 -3.50 -9.89
CA VAL A 151 -9.80 -3.74 -8.45
C VAL A 151 -8.65 -2.92 -7.89
N TRP A 152 -8.91 -2.28 -6.76
CA TRP A 152 -7.93 -1.58 -5.93
C TRP A 152 -7.92 -2.17 -4.53
N PHE A 153 -6.74 -2.28 -3.94
CA PHE A 153 -6.56 -2.68 -2.54
C PHE A 153 -5.62 -1.70 -1.83
N GLY A 154 -5.85 -1.46 -0.54
CA GLY A 154 -4.92 -0.68 0.27
C GLY A 154 -3.64 -1.46 0.53
N TRP A 155 -2.48 -0.83 0.40
CA TRP A 155 -1.20 -1.47 0.73
C TRP A 155 -0.30 -0.59 1.59
N GLU A 156 -0.42 0.73 1.46
CA GLU A 156 0.39 1.69 2.20
C GLU A 156 -0.25 1.99 3.56
N MET A 157 0.52 1.79 4.64
CA MET A 157 0.03 1.79 6.02
C MET A 157 0.08 3.16 6.70
N ASP A 158 0.92 4.06 6.19
CA ASP A 158 1.12 5.42 6.68
C ASP A 158 0.27 6.44 5.92
N VAL A 159 -0.62 6.03 5.00
CA VAL A 159 -1.59 6.93 4.37
C VAL A 159 -2.68 7.30 5.37
N LEU A 160 -2.78 8.59 5.71
CA LEU A 160 -3.83 9.08 6.61
C LEU A 160 -5.21 9.15 5.91
N PRO A 161 -6.34 9.06 6.64
CA PRO A 161 -7.66 9.19 6.05
C PRO A 161 -7.87 10.53 5.31
N GLY A 162 -8.67 10.50 4.25
CA GLY A 162 -9.04 11.69 3.46
C GLY A 162 -8.86 11.52 1.96
N MET A 163 -9.43 12.43 1.17
CA MET A 163 -9.41 12.42 -0.31
C MET A 163 -9.89 11.10 -0.93
N ASN A 164 -10.81 10.39 -0.27
CA ASN A 164 -11.32 9.07 -0.69
C ASN A 164 -10.22 8.02 -0.97
N ARG A 165 -9.04 8.17 -0.35
CA ARG A 165 -7.91 7.26 -0.56
C ARG A 165 -8.19 5.87 0.01
N ILE A 166 -7.57 4.87 -0.62
CA ILE A 166 -7.59 3.48 -0.19
C ILE A 166 -6.25 3.15 0.47
N GLY A 167 -6.10 3.50 1.75
CA GLY A 167 -4.96 3.13 2.59
C GLY A 167 -5.17 1.83 3.35
N MET A 168 -4.11 1.20 3.83
CA MET A 168 -4.18 0.00 4.66
C MET A 168 -4.05 0.38 6.15
N PRO A 169 -4.88 -0.15 7.07
CA PRO A 169 -4.60 -0.03 8.49
C PRO A 169 -3.26 -0.68 8.87
N PRO A 170 -2.43 -0.06 9.74
CA PRO A 170 -1.13 -0.61 10.09
C PRO A 170 -1.25 -1.88 10.94
N VAL A 171 -0.35 -2.83 10.71
CA VAL A 171 -0.07 -3.91 11.65
C VAL A 171 1.09 -3.46 12.54
N VAL A 172 0.80 -3.13 13.81
CA VAL A 172 1.77 -2.53 14.71
C VAL A 172 2.49 -3.61 15.52
N ALA A 173 3.80 -3.76 15.27
CA ALA A 173 4.67 -4.66 16.01
C ALA A 173 5.26 -3.98 17.27
N HIS A 174 5.58 -4.79 18.27
CA HIS A 174 6.19 -4.35 19.54
C HIS A 174 7.32 -5.28 19.94
N ASN A 175 8.28 -4.78 20.72
CA ASN A 175 9.26 -5.65 21.37
C ASN A 175 8.56 -6.67 22.27
N HIS A 176 9.23 -7.77 22.62
CA HIS A 176 8.65 -8.83 23.47
C HIS A 176 8.21 -8.34 24.86
N ASP A 177 8.78 -7.25 25.36
CA ASP A 177 8.38 -6.60 26.62
C ASP A 177 7.22 -5.61 26.46
N GLY A 178 6.67 -5.46 25.24
CA GLY A 178 5.59 -4.54 24.88
C GLY A 178 6.05 -3.12 24.56
N SER A 179 7.35 -2.81 24.69
CA SER A 179 7.85 -1.48 24.34
C SER A 179 7.79 -1.23 22.83
N ALA A 180 7.77 0.04 22.44
CA ALA A 180 7.82 0.45 21.04
C ALA A 180 9.15 0.02 20.41
N ILE A 181 9.08 -0.44 19.15
CA ILE A 181 10.28 -0.71 18.35
C ILE A 181 10.85 0.64 17.90
N THR A 182 12.16 0.82 18.12
CA THR A 182 12.90 1.98 17.62
C THR A 182 13.91 1.53 16.58
N GLY A 183 14.21 2.41 15.63
CA GLY A 183 15.16 2.14 14.57
C GLY A 183 15.57 3.41 13.85
N VAL A 184 16.61 3.29 13.02
CA VAL A 184 17.09 4.41 12.21
C VAL A 184 16.12 4.64 11.05
N VAL A 185 15.46 5.78 11.05
CA VAL A 185 14.65 6.25 9.92
C VAL A 185 15.44 7.31 9.16
N ARG A 186 15.51 7.18 7.83
CA ARG A 186 16.05 8.20 6.93
C ARG A 186 14.89 8.78 6.12
N SER A 187 14.77 10.10 6.14
CA SER A 187 13.86 10.85 5.26
C SER A 187 14.65 11.88 4.46
N GLU A 188 14.20 12.15 3.24
CA GLU A 188 14.67 13.27 2.43
C GLU A 188 13.57 14.32 2.35
N MET A 189 13.94 15.57 2.63
CA MET A 189 13.02 16.69 2.70
C MET A 189 13.36 17.68 1.60
N ILE A 190 12.33 18.25 0.97
CA ILE A 190 12.46 19.32 -0.02
C ILE A 190 11.68 20.52 0.48
N THR A 191 12.35 21.65 0.71
CA THR A 191 11.73 22.90 1.14
C THR A 191 11.66 23.87 -0.06
N PRO A 192 10.58 23.87 -0.85
CA PRO A 192 10.48 24.76 -2.02
C PRO A 192 10.33 26.23 -1.65
N ILE A 193 9.96 26.51 -0.38
CA ILE A 193 9.89 27.83 0.24
C ILE A 193 10.62 27.77 1.58
N GLU A 194 11.05 28.93 2.07
CA GLU A 194 11.63 29.06 3.41
C GLU A 194 10.62 28.59 4.47
N ALA A 195 11.08 27.72 5.38
CA ALA A 195 10.24 27.14 6.42
C ALA A 195 11.05 26.95 7.71
N ALA A 196 10.48 27.37 8.85
CA ALA A 196 11.08 27.18 10.17
C ALA A 196 10.86 25.77 10.74
N SER A 197 9.90 25.02 10.19
CA SER A 197 9.65 23.62 10.56
C SER A 197 9.20 22.82 9.34
N VAL A 198 9.57 21.54 9.32
CA VAL A 198 9.22 20.61 8.23
C VAL A 198 8.78 19.28 8.86
N PRO A 199 7.62 18.71 8.48
CA PRO A 199 7.20 17.41 8.97
C PRO A 199 8.09 16.29 8.42
N ILE A 200 8.41 15.29 9.25
CA ILE A 200 9.27 14.15 8.91
C ILE A 200 8.42 12.96 8.46
N GLY A 201 7.58 13.18 7.45
CA GLY A 201 6.86 12.07 6.81
C GLY A 201 7.75 11.28 5.87
N LEU A 202 7.45 10.01 5.63
CA LEU A 202 8.22 9.14 4.71
C LEU A 202 7.96 9.50 3.24
N SER A 203 6.82 10.11 2.95
CA SER A 203 6.46 10.60 1.62
C SER A 203 6.33 12.13 1.62
N GLN A 204 7.42 12.86 1.92
CA GLN A 204 7.50 14.32 1.70
C GLN A 204 7.70 14.66 0.21
N GLN A 205 6.90 14.05 -0.67
CA GLN A 205 6.54 14.71 -1.92
C GLN A 205 5.64 15.91 -1.58
N ILE A 206 6.24 16.95 -0.99
CA ILE A 206 5.60 18.23 -0.63
C ILE A 206 4.92 18.88 -1.85
N GLN A 207 5.18 18.39 -3.06
CA GLN A 207 4.63 18.92 -4.30
C GLN A 207 3.30 18.30 -4.75
N ALA A 208 2.83 17.18 -4.19
CA ALA A 208 1.64 16.50 -4.72
C ALA A 208 0.47 16.30 -3.74
N PHE A 209 0.71 16.35 -2.42
CA PHE A 209 -0.33 16.07 -1.42
C PHE A 209 -0.30 17.07 -0.25
N PRO A 210 -1.45 17.41 0.36
CA PRO A 210 -1.49 18.30 1.51
C PRO A 210 -0.61 17.82 2.67
N PRO A 211 -0.02 18.74 3.47
CA PRO A 211 0.58 18.39 4.76
C PRO A 211 -0.38 17.54 5.60
N GLY A 212 0.13 16.52 6.29
CA GLY A 212 -0.70 15.57 7.05
C GLY A 212 -1.42 14.53 6.18
N SER A 213 -0.96 14.30 4.96
CA SER A 213 -1.45 13.19 4.12
C SER A 213 -0.86 11.83 4.51
N TYR A 214 0.25 11.83 5.25
CA TYR A 214 0.97 10.63 5.69
C TYR A 214 1.29 10.73 7.17
N ASP A 215 1.20 9.61 7.86
CA ASP A 215 1.70 9.48 9.22
C ASP A 215 3.22 9.46 9.22
N SER A 216 3.82 9.87 10.34
CA SER A 216 5.26 9.93 10.50
C SER A 216 5.67 9.03 11.66
N TYR A 217 6.82 8.38 11.57
CA TYR A 217 7.38 7.72 12.74
C TYR A 217 7.80 8.79 13.76
N PRO A 218 7.30 8.73 15.00
CA PRO A 218 7.74 9.65 16.04
C PRO A 218 9.21 9.38 16.35
N THR A 219 9.96 10.44 16.65
CA THR A 219 11.32 10.27 17.18
C THR A 219 11.25 9.67 18.59
N ALA A 220 12.20 8.80 18.91
CA ALA A 220 12.32 8.21 20.25
C ALA A 220 12.78 9.23 21.30
N SER A 221 13.45 10.31 20.88
CA SER A 221 13.82 11.45 21.71
C SER A 221 13.72 12.75 20.90
N LEU A 222 13.24 13.83 21.54
CA LEU A 222 13.27 15.17 20.93
C LEU A 222 14.67 15.81 20.96
N ASP A 223 15.54 15.34 21.87
CA ASP A 223 16.91 15.83 21.95
C ASP A 223 17.78 15.15 20.89
N ASN A 224 18.26 15.93 19.93
CA ASN A 224 19.16 15.51 18.86
C ASN A 224 20.64 15.63 19.24
N ARG A 225 20.96 16.13 20.45
CA ARG A 225 22.33 16.35 20.93
C ARG A 225 22.85 15.22 21.80
N GLU A 226 22.01 14.30 22.23
CA GLU A 226 22.42 13.08 22.92
C GLU A 226 22.45 11.89 21.96
N ALA A 227 23.44 11.01 22.13
CA ALA A 227 23.45 9.76 21.40
C ALA A 227 22.49 8.78 22.08
N TYR A 228 21.80 7.97 21.30
CA TYR A 228 20.99 6.86 21.79
C TYR A 228 21.89 5.79 22.43
N SER A 229 21.27 4.86 23.17
CA SER A 229 21.98 3.79 23.88
C SER A 229 22.78 2.85 22.97
N ASP A 230 22.41 2.76 21.69
CA ASP A 230 23.11 2.03 20.63
C ASP A 230 24.25 2.84 19.98
N GLY A 231 24.47 4.08 20.43
CA GLY A 231 25.45 5.01 19.90
C GLY A 231 24.98 5.79 18.66
N PHE A 232 23.73 5.58 18.19
CA PHE A 232 23.19 6.37 17.10
C PHE A 232 23.06 7.83 17.52
N ARG A 233 23.50 8.76 16.66
CA ARG A 233 23.28 10.19 16.81
C ARG A 233 22.48 10.70 15.60
N PRO A 234 21.32 11.34 15.80
CA PRO A 234 20.58 11.97 14.71
C PRO A 234 21.45 12.97 13.96
N THR A 235 21.38 12.95 12.63
CA THR A 235 22.09 13.92 11.78
C THR A 235 21.14 14.55 10.77
N LEU A 236 21.29 15.85 10.57
CA LEU A 236 20.64 16.57 9.48
C LEU A 236 21.72 17.04 8.49
N THR A 237 21.45 16.88 7.20
CA THR A 237 22.36 17.31 6.14
C THR A 237 21.60 18.04 5.05
N VAL A 238 22.26 18.98 4.38
CA VAL A 238 21.72 19.71 3.23
C VAL A 238 22.58 19.48 1.99
N ARG A 239 21.95 19.57 0.83
CA ARG A 239 22.59 19.52 -0.49
C ARG A 239 21.68 20.18 -1.53
N SER A 240 22.26 20.71 -2.60
CA SER A 240 21.48 21.38 -3.64
C SER A 240 20.83 20.41 -4.62
N ARG A 241 21.49 19.31 -4.95
CA ARG A 241 20.97 18.24 -5.81
C ARG A 241 21.10 16.88 -5.14
N GLU A 242 20.31 15.90 -5.59
CA GLU A 242 20.28 14.55 -5.02
C GLU A 242 21.66 13.86 -5.00
N GLN A 243 22.51 14.13 -5.98
CA GLN A 243 23.84 13.51 -6.10
C GLN A 243 24.98 14.37 -5.53
N ASP A 244 24.69 15.58 -5.06
CA ASP A 244 25.71 16.45 -4.49
C ASP A 244 26.18 15.93 -3.11
N PRO A 245 27.42 16.22 -2.70
CA PRO A 245 27.90 15.91 -1.36
C PRO A 245 26.96 16.45 -0.28
N ARG A 246 26.69 15.63 0.74
CA ARG A 246 25.91 16.04 1.91
C ARG A 246 26.76 16.94 2.81
N ILE A 247 26.24 18.11 3.13
CA ILE A 247 26.85 19.06 4.07
C ILE A 247 26.11 18.93 5.41
N PRO A 248 26.79 18.53 6.50
CA PRO A 248 26.15 18.46 7.82
C PRO A 248 25.65 19.82 8.29
N ILE A 249 24.47 19.84 8.91
CA ILE A 249 23.96 20.98 9.69
C ILE A 249 24.27 20.68 11.16
N PRO A 250 24.94 21.59 11.89
CA PRO A 250 25.26 21.40 13.31
C PRO A 250 24.01 21.08 14.14
N ASP A 251 24.12 20.15 15.09
CA ASP A 251 23.01 19.75 15.97
C ASP A 251 22.53 20.88 16.90
N SER A 252 23.30 21.96 17.02
CA SER A 252 22.88 23.20 17.66
C SER A 252 21.83 24.00 16.87
N GLU A 253 21.70 23.79 15.56
CA GLU A 253 20.90 24.61 14.64
C GLU A 253 19.54 24.00 14.29
N TRP A 254 19.25 22.79 14.76
CA TRP A 254 17.97 22.11 14.54
C TRP A 254 17.60 21.24 15.74
N SER A 255 16.35 20.81 15.82
CA SER A 255 15.86 19.83 16.79
C SER A 255 14.61 19.14 16.25
N PHE A 256 14.24 18.01 16.83
CA PHE A 256 12.89 17.47 16.65
C PHE A 256 11.90 18.25 17.52
N ALA A 257 10.64 18.32 17.09
CA ALA A 257 9.58 18.97 17.83
C ALA A 257 8.22 18.35 17.51
N THR A 258 7.28 18.46 18.46
CA THR A 258 5.85 18.26 18.20
C THR A 258 5.24 19.62 17.91
N CYS A 259 4.92 19.89 16.65
CA CYS A 259 4.33 21.16 16.23
C CYS A 259 2.80 21.03 16.13
N GLU A 260 2.04 21.72 16.98
CA GLU A 260 0.60 21.86 16.74
C GLU A 260 0.38 22.77 15.51
N GLN A 261 -0.33 22.27 14.50
CA GLN A 261 -0.71 23.03 13.29
C GLN A 261 0.46 23.68 12.53
N GLY A 262 1.65 23.05 12.51
CA GLY A 262 2.79 23.49 11.69
C GLY A 262 3.43 24.81 12.15
N LYS A 263 3.14 25.27 13.37
CA LYS A 263 3.88 26.36 14.00
C LYS A 263 5.07 25.77 14.76
N PRO A 264 6.28 26.32 14.61
CA PRO A 264 7.40 25.91 15.45
C PRO A 264 7.06 26.19 16.93
N PRO A 265 7.58 25.39 17.87
CA PRO A 265 7.51 25.71 19.30
C PRO A 265 8.18 27.06 19.63
#